data_AF-A0ABD0P7G7-F1
#
_entry.id   AF-A0ABD0P7G7-F1
#
_cell.length_a   1.000
_cell.length_b   1.000
_cell.length_c   1.000
_cell.angle_alpha   90.00
_cell.angle_beta   90.00
_cell.angle_gamma   90.00
#
_symmetry.space_group_name_H-M   'P 1'
#
loop_
_entity.id
_entity.type
_entity.pdbx_description
1 polymer ?
#
loop_
_entity_poly.entity_id
_entity_poly.type
_entity_poly.pdbx_seq_one_letter_code
_entity_poly.pdbx_strand_id
1 'polypeptide(L)'
;SFSLSVRDLDHTQGDIIKHYRIRNLDAGGFYITTKISFNSLSELVKHYSREADGLCTRLVKPCQTRAPQKPWWQDEWEVPRESLKLERRLGQGQFGEVWM
;
A
#
# COMPACT_ATOMS: atom_id res chain seq x y z
N SER A 1 -12.35 -1.98 -10.81
CA SER A 1 -12.88 -2.56 -9.56
C SER A 1 -11.93 -2.20 -8.43
N PHE A 2 -12.43 -1.79 -7.27
CA PHE A 2 -11.60 -1.39 -6.13
C PHE A 2 -11.75 -2.37 -4.96
N SER A 3 -10.88 -2.27 -3.97
CA SER A 3 -10.96 -3.04 -2.72
C SER A 3 -10.49 -2.21 -1.54
N LEU A 4 -11.16 -2.38 -0.41
CA LEU A 4 -10.79 -1.78 0.87
C LEU A 4 -10.19 -2.89 1.74
N SER A 5 -8.95 -2.68 2.19
CA SER A 5 -8.25 -3.61 3.09
C SER A 5 -8.14 -2.97 4.48
N VAL A 6 -8.64 -3.66 5.50
CA VAL A 6 -8.70 -3.14 6.87
C VAL A 6 -7.95 -4.10 7.78
N ARG A 7 -7.06 -3.55 8.62
CA ARG A 7 -6.42 -4.29 9.71
C ARG A 7 -7.40 -4.41 10.87
N ASP A 8 -7.61 -5.63 11.31
CA ASP A 8 -8.47 -5.99 12.44
C ASP A 8 -7.69 -6.84 13.45
N LEU A 9 -8.12 -6.82 14.71
CA LEU A 9 -7.51 -7.61 15.78
C LEU A 9 -8.48 -8.70 16.20
N ASP A 10 -8.25 -9.92 15.73
CA ASP A 10 -9.03 -11.09 16.09
C ASP A 10 -8.52 -11.73 17.38
N HIS A 11 -9.42 -12.10 18.29
CA HIS A 11 -9.04 -12.68 19.59
C HIS A 11 -8.36 -14.05 19.50
N THR A 12 -8.52 -14.75 18.38
CA THR A 12 -7.97 -16.11 18.17
C THR A 12 -6.74 -16.09 17.26
N GLN A 13 -6.73 -15.23 16.23
CA GLN A 13 -5.69 -15.20 15.19
C GLN A 13 -4.73 -14.00 15.31
N GLY A 14 -5.03 -13.04 16.19
CA GLY A 14 -4.24 -11.81 16.32
C GLY A 14 -4.52 -10.85 15.17
N ASP A 15 -3.48 -10.21 14.64
CA ASP A 15 -3.62 -9.25 13.55
C ASP A 15 -4.01 -9.94 12.23
N ILE A 16 -5.17 -9.57 11.70
CA ILE A 16 -5.67 -10.06 10.43
C ILE A 16 -6.02 -8.90 9.49
N ILE A 17 -6.00 -9.16 8.18
CA ILE A 17 -6.45 -8.20 7.16
C ILE A 17 -7.75 -8.70 6.55
N LYS A 18 -8.81 -7.90 6.65
CA LYS A 18 -10.10 -8.15 6.01
C LYS A 18 -10.23 -7.32 4.75
N HIS A 19 -10.67 -7.94 3.67
CA HIS A 19 -10.81 -7.32 2.36
C HIS A 19 -12.28 -7.19 1.97
N TYR A 20 -12.68 -5.98 1.61
CA TYR A 20 -14.03 -5.66 1.16
C TYR A 20 -13.97 -5.24 -0.31
N ARG A 21 -14.75 -5.92 -1.16
CA ARG A 21 -14.85 -5.56 -2.57
C ARG A 21 -15.71 -4.31 -2.72
N ILE A 22 -15.15 -3.26 -3.32
CA ILE A 22 -15.90 -2.06 -3.68
C ILE A 22 -16.40 -2.24 -5.12
N ARG A 23 -17.72 -2.23 -5.27
CA ARG A 23 -18.41 -2.34 -6.56
C ARG A 23 -18.80 -0.95 -7.07
N ASN A 24 -18.92 -0.85 -8.39
CA ASN A 24 -19.39 0.35 -9.06
C ASN A 24 -20.87 0.17 -9.44
N LEU A 25 -21.63 1.26 -9.43
CA LEU A 25 -22.97 1.33 -10.01
C LEU A 25 -22.90 1.78 -11.48
N ASP A 26 -23.84 1.34 -12.30
CA ASP A 26 -23.90 1.69 -13.73
C ASP A 26 -24.09 3.20 -13.96
N ALA A 27 -24.84 3.86 -13.07
CA ALA A 27 -25.06 5.31 -13.08
C ALA A 27 -23.93 6.12 -12.43
N GLY A 28 -22.80 5.48 -12.11
CA GLY A 28 -21.74 6.06 -11.29
C GLY A 28 -21.98 5.89 -9.79
N GLY A 29 -20.89 5.84 -9.03
CA GLY A 29 -20.91 5.64 -7.58
C GLY A 29 -20.31 4.31 -7.13
N PHE A 30 -20.04 4.23 -5.83
CA PHE A 30 -19.27 3.16 -5.18
C PHE A 30 -20.02 2.62 -3.97
N TYR A 31 -19.95 1.31 -3.77
CA TYR A 31 -20.52 0.68 -2.58
C TYR A 31 -19.78 -0.60 -2.19
N ILE A 32 -19.88 -0.96 -0.90
CA ILE A 32 -19.45 -2.27 -0.38
C ILE A 32 -20.68 -3.15 -0.15
N THR A 33 -21.73 -2.57 0.45
CA THR A 33 -23.06 -3.19 0.61
C THR A 33 -24.07 -2.43 -0.23
N THR A 34 -25.12 -3.09 -0.73
CA THR A 34 -26.14 -2.42 -1.56
C THR A 34 -27.02 -1.42 -0.78
N LYS A 35 -26.87 -1.35 0.54
CA LYS A 35 -27.66 -0.47 1.41
C LYS A 35 -27.20 0.99 1.37
N ILE A 36 -25.91 1.22 1.13
CA ILE A 36 -25.30 2.55 1.18
C ILE A 36 -24.37 2.70 -0.03
N SER A 37 -24.62 3.72 -0.84
CA SER A 37 -23.79 4.09 -1.99
C SER A 37 -23.20 5.48 -1.80
N PHE A 38 -22.07 5.73 -2.47
CA PHE A 38 -21.32 6.97 -2.39
C PHE A 38 -20.98 7.48 -3.78
N ASN A 39 -20.89 8.79 -3.97
CA ASN A 39 -20.54 9.36 -5.28
C ASN A 39 -19.03 9.30 -5.53
N SER A 40 -18.21 9.17 -4.49
CA SER A 40 -16.76 9.04 -4.60
C SER A 40 -16.16 8.08 -3.56
N LEU A 41 -14.96 7.56 -3.84
CA LEU A 41 -14.18 6.80 -2.85
C LEU A 41 -13.83 7.63 -1.62
N SER A 42 -13.66 8.95 -1.77
CA SER A 42 -13.38 9.86 -0.65
C SER A 42 -14.55 9.90 0.34
N GLU A 43 -15.78 9.97 -0.16
CA GLU A 43 -16.99 9.90 0.68
C GLU A 43 -17.14 8.55 1.37
N LEU A 44 -16.89 7.45 0.65
CA LEU A 44 -16.88 6.10 1.21
C LEU A 44 -15.90 6.01 2.39
N VAL A 45 -14.67 6.49 2.21
CA VAL A 45 -13.64 6.49 3.26
C VAL A 45 -14.07 7.39 4.43
N LYS A 46 -14.59 8.59 4.18
CA LYS A 46 -15.07 9.50 5.24
C LYS A 46 -16.18 8.87 6.07
N HIS A 47 -17.14 8.20 5.44
CA HIS A 47 -18.23 7.52 6.12
C HIS A 47 -17.71 6.40 7.01
N TYR A 48 -16.94 5.46 6.44
CA TYR A 48 -16.40 4.33 7.20
C TYR A 48 -15.32 4.72 8.23
N SER A 49 -14.83 5.97 8.19
CA SER A 49 -13.97 6.52 9.24
C SER A 49 -14.75 6.96 10.49
N ARG A 50 -16.04 7.27 10.34
CA ARG A 50 -16.93 7.68 11.43
C ARG A 50 -17.60 6.46 12.06
N GLU A 51 -18.21 5.63 11.24
CA GLU A 51 -18.99 4.46 11.65
C GLU A 51 -18.52 3.21 10.91
N ALA A 52 -18.57 2.04 11.55
CA ALA A 52 -18.13 0.79 10.91
C ALA A 52 -19.16 0.25 9.90
N ASP A 53 -20.46 0.42 10.16
CA ASP A 53 -21.58 0.05 9.29
C ASP A 53 -21.45 -1.32 8.58
N GLY A 54 -21.02 -2.33 9.34
CA GLY A 54 -20.86 -3.71 8.88
C GLY A 54 -19.44 -4.09 8.45
N LEU A 55 -18.49 -3.15 8.45
CA LEU A 55 -17.06 -3.48 8.47
C LEU A 55 -16.67 -4.05 9.84
N CYS A 56 -15.56 -4.77 9.86
CA CYS A 56 -14.98 -5.33 11.08
C CYS A 56 -14.61 -4.26 12.11
N THR A 57 -14.20 -3.09 11.64
CA THR A 57 -13.91 -1.91 12.45
C THR A 57 -13.99 -0.65 11.60
N ARG A 58 -14.09 0.51 12.26
CA ARG A 58 -14.00 1.81 11.58
C ARG A 58 -12.60 2.06 11.04
N LEU A 59 -12.52 2.84 9.96
CA LEU A 59 -11.25 3.27 9.39
C LEU A 59 -10.60 4.31 10.31
N VAL A 60 -9.44 3.99 10.88
CA VAL A 60 -8.76 4.87 11.84
C VAL A 60 -7.67 5.69 11.18
N LYS A 61 -6.74 5.02 10.49
CA LYS A 61 -5.59 5.66 9.84
C LYS A 61 -5.26 4.96 8.52
N PRO A 62 -4.78 5.70 7.51
CA PRO A 62 -4.21 5.09 6.31
C PRO A 62 -3.03 4.18 6.64
N CYS A 63 -2.79 3.19 5.79
CA CYS A 63 -1.60 2.35 5.88
C CYS A 63 -0.34 3.20 5.65
N GLN A 64 0.68 3.03 6.49
CA GLN A 64 1.97 3.70 6.30
C GLN A 64 2.74 3.00 5.18
N THR A 65 3.00 3.72 4.09
CA THR A 65 3.84 3.24 2.99
C THR A 65 5.27 3.73 3.15
N ARG A 66 6.23 2.95 2.67
CA ARG A 66 7.62 3.43 2.54
C ARG A 66 7.66 4.45 1.40
N ALA A 67 8.46 5.50 1.56
CA ALA A 67 8.70 6.43 0.47
C ALA A 67 9.24 5.64 -0.75
N PRO A 68 8.73 5.92 -1.96
CA PRO A 68 9.25 5.27 -3.16
C PRO A 68 10.74 5.60 -3.29
N GLN A 69 11.51 4.64 -3.81
CA GLN A 69 12.89 4.92 -4.19
C GLN A 69 12.90 5.96 -5.30
N LYS A 70 13.85 6.91 -5.24
CA LYS A 70 14.03 7.85 -6.34
C LYS A 70 14.41 7.06 -7.59
N PRO A 71 13.78 7.35 -8.74
CA PRO A 71 14.19 6.73 -9.99
C PRO A 71 15.66 7.07 -10.27
N TRP A 72 16.34 6.14 -10.94
CA TRP A 72 17.68 6.41 -11.47
C TRP A 72 17.61 7.50 -12.54
N TRP A 73 18.74 8.17 -12.78
CA TRP A 73 18.82 9.19 -13.83
C TRP A 73 18.59 8.58 -15.21
N GLN A 74 18.01 9.39 -16.11
CA GLN A 74 17.78 8.98 -17.49
C GLN A 74 19.13 8.85 -18.21
N ASP A 75 19.27 7.80 -19.02
CA ASP A 75 20.45 7.50 -19.84
C ASP A 75 21.78 7.23 -19.09
N GLU A 76 21.71 6.92 -17.78
CA GLU A 76 22.87 6.52 -16.99
C GLU A 76 22.96 5.00 -16.78
N TRP A 77 23.02 4.23 -17.88
CA TRP A 77 23.19 2.77 -17.81
C TRP A 77 24.65 2.36 -17.58
N GLU A 78 25.57 2.93 -18.35
CA GLU A 78 27.01 2.76 -18.16
C GLU A 78 27.56 3.99 -17.46
N VAL A 79 28.19 3.78 -16.29
CA VAL A 79 28.71 4.87 -15.46
C VAL A 79 30.23 4.79 -15.34
N PRO A 80 30.94 5.94 -15.34
CA PRO A 80 32.39 5.95 -15.09
C PRO A 80 32.70 5.35 -13.72
N ARG A 81 33.71 4.48 -13.63
CA ARG A 81 34.08 3.82 -12.37
C ARG A 81 34.46 4.82 -11.28
N GLU A 82 35.01 5.96 -11.67
CA GLU A 82 35.43 7.05 -10.79
C GLU A 82 34.24 7.76 -10.12
N SER A 83 33.02 7.60 -10.66
CA SER A 83 31.79 8.10 -10.04
C SER A 83 31.34 7.27 -8.84
N LEU A 84 31.86 6.04 -8.69
CA LEU A 84 31.52 5.13 -7.62
C LEU A 84 32.60 5.15 -6.54
N LYS A 85 32.18 5.39 -5.30
CA LYS A 85 33.03 5.27 -4.12
C LYS A 85 32.63 4.01 -3.36
N LEU A 86 33.55 3.04 -3.27
CA LEU A 86 33.35 1.83 -2.49
C LEU A 86 33.62 2.16 -1.02
N GLU A 87 32.59 2.22 -0.18
CA GLU A 87 32.75 2.65 1.21
C GLU A 87 32.98 1.47 2.15
N ARG A 88 32.07 0.49 2.13
CA ARG A 88 32.14 -0.65 3.07
C ARG A 88 31.86 -1.97 2.37
N ARG A 89 32.80 -2.92 2.47
CA ARG A 89 32.60 -4.28 1.97
C ARG A 89 31.51 -4.99 2.78
N LEU A 90 30.46 -5.43 2.10
CA LEU A 90 29.36 -6.21 2.67
C LEU A 90 29.66 -7.70 2.68
N GLY A 91 30.42 -8.19 1.70
CA GLY A 91 30.80 -9.59 1.60
C GLY A 91 31.67 -9.90 0.38
N GLN A 92 32.11 -11.16 0.28
CA GLN A 92 32.91 -11.69 -0.82
C GLN A 92 32.44 -13.11 -1.17
N GLY A 93 32.41 -13.41 -2.47
CA GLY A 93 32.17 -14.74 -3.01
C GLY A 93 33.33 -15.19 -3.92
N GLN A 94 33.15 -16.33 -4.58
CA GLN A 94 34.18 -16.92 -5.45
C GLN A 94 34.47 -16.07 -6.72
N PHE A 95 33.57 -15.15 -7.08
CA PHE A 95 33.64 -14.38 -8.33
C PHE A 95 33.62 -12.87 -8.13
N GLY A 96 33.71 -12.38 -6.89
CA GLY A 96 33.71 -10.95 -6.64
C GLY A 96 33.32 -10.55 -5.22
N GLU A 97 33.20 -9.25 -5.01
CA GLU A 97 32.88 -8.61 -3.74
C GLU A 97 31.67 -7.70 -3.87
N VAL A 98 30.94 -7.52 -2.78
CA VAL A 98 29.80 -6.58 -2.71
C VAL A 98 30.18 -5.45 -1.76
N TRP A 99 29.95 -4.23 -2.21
CA TRP A 99 30.27 -3.00 -1.48
C TRP A 99 29.01 -2.14 -1.32
N MET A 100 28.95 -1.42 -0.22
CA MET A 100 27.98 -0.36 0.08
C MET A 100 28.60 1.00 -0.19
#